data_AF-M3K7F9-F1
#
_entry.id   AF-M3K7F9-F1
#
_cell.length_a   1.000
_cell.length_b   1.000
_cell.length_c   1.000
_cell.angle_alpha   90.00
_cell.angle_beta   90.00
_cell.angle_gamma   90.00
#
_symmetry.space_group_name_H-M   'P 1'
#
loop_
_entity.id
_entity.type
_entity.pdbx_description
1 polymer ?
#
loop_
_entity_poly.entity_id
_entity_poly.type
_entity_poly.pdbx_seq_one_letter_code
_entity_poly.pdbx_strand_id
1 'polypeptide(L)'
;MNMSDQRIPQNTGDNSNNSNSNNNNNNNNNTHTISNLSAGLKSVSLTDQQQNEVNLNLLQQQLHRESSNQQQQSRITQFFQNQPAEGYTLFSHRSAPNGFKVAIILSELNLPFNTIFLDFNNGEQRAPEFVTINPNARVPALIDHFNENTSIWESGAIILYLVSKYLKENGECSLWSDNLIEQSQISSWLFFQTSGHAPMIGQALHFRYFHSCPVPSAVERYTDEVRRVYGVVEMALAERREALIMDLDVENAAAYSAGTTPLSQSRYFDYPVWLVGDRATVADLSFVPWNNVVDRIGINLKVEFPEVYKWTKYMMRRPAVIRALRGD
;
A
#
# COMPACT_ATOMS: atom_id res chain seq x y z
N MET A 1 26.74 -41.27 20.83
CA MET A 1 26.41 -42.23 21.91
C MET A 1 24.89 -42.40 21.93
N ASN A 2 24.43 -43.63 22.16
CA ASN A 2 23.06 -44.19 22.25
C ASN A 2 21.87 -43.22 22.33
N MET A 3 20.80 -43.35 21.52
CA MET A 3 19.89 -44.49 21.21
C MET A 3 18.70 -44.66 22.17
N SER A 4 17.50 -44.55 21.61
CA SER A 4 16.28 -45.34 21.88
C SER A 4 15.32 -45.08 20.68
N ASP A 5 15.07 -46.03 19.75
CA ASP A 5 14.22 -47.24 19.83
C ASP A 5 12.73 -46.93 20.17
N GLN A 6 11.69 -47.42 19.45
CA GLN A 6 11.62 -48.36 18.31
C GLN A 6 10.26 -48.33 17.54
N ARG A 7 10.34 -48.61 16.22
CA ARG A 7 9.41 -49.39 15.33
C ARG A 7 7.98 -48.94 14.97
N ILE A 8 7.73 -49.06 13.66
CA ILE A 8 6.46 -49.31 12.95
C ILE A 8 6.36 -50.84 12.69
N PRO A 9 5.19 -51.41 12.32
CA PRO A 9 5.11 -51.94 10.96
C PRO A 9 3.78 -51.65 10.23
N GLN A 10 3.87 -51.62 8.90
CA GLN A 10 2.73 -51.58 7.97
C GLN A 10 2.04 -52.96 7.87
N ASN A 11 0.83 -53.01 7.29
CA ASN A 11 0.36 -54.21 6.61
C ASN A 11 -0.48 -53.84 5.38
N THR A 12 -0.34 -54.60 4.29
CA THR A 12 -0.93 -54.32 2.96
C THR A 12 -1.29 -55.61 2.22
N GLY A 13 -2.50 -55.64 1.63
CA GLY A 13 -2.85 -56.46 0.45
C GLY A 13 -3.23 -57.92 0.67
N ASP A 14 -4.45 -58.31 0.25
CA ASP A 14 -4.67 -59.05 -1.01
C ASP A 14 -6.20 -59.18 -1.31
N ASN A 15 -6.69 -59.97 -2.29
CA ASN A 15 -6.63 -59.82 -3.76
C ASN A 15 -7.31 -61.00 -4.49
N SER A 16 -7.85 -60.78 -5.69
CA SER A 16 -8.25 -61.80 -6.70
C SER A 16 -9.44 -62.74 -6.33
N ASN A 17 -10.23 -63.37 -7.22
CA ASN A 17 -10.45 -63.22 -8.68
C ASN A 17 -11.74 -63.97 -9.17
N ASN A 18 -12.23 -63.60 -10.37
CA ASN A 18 -12.97 -64.40 -11.40
C ASN A 18 -14.43 -64.97 -11.28
N SER A 19 -15.37 -64.33 -12.00
CA SER A 19 -16.11 -64.73 -13.25
C SER A 19 -16.98 -66.02 -13.45
N ASN A 20 -17.94 -65.89 -14.41
CA ASN A 20 -18.79 -66.89 -15.16
C ASN A 20 -20.06 -67.50 -14.49
N SER A 21 -21.17 -67.86 -15.20
CA SER A 21 -21.77 -67.46 -16.51
C SER A 21 -23.18 -68.09 -16.76
N ASN A 22 -23.97 -67.50 -17.69
CA ASN A 22 -25.04 -68.08 -18.57
C ASN A 22 -26.51 -68.44 -18.15
N ASN A 23 -27.46 -67.64 -18.72
CA ASN A 23 -28.60 -67.96 -19.64
C ASN A 23 -29.95 -68.66 -19.29
N ASN A 24 -31.03 -67.94 -19.70
CA ASN A 24 -32.17 -68.32 -20.60
C ASN A 24 -33.65 -68.43 -20.12
N ASN A 25 -34.50 -67.67 -20.85
CA ASN A 25 -35.86 -67.95 -21.40
C ASN A 25 -37.16 -67.24 -20.91
N ASN A 26 -37.86 -66.67 -21.91
CA ASN A 26 -39.32 -66.56 -22.15
C ASN A 26 -40.21 -65.38 -21.65
N ASN A 27 -40.39 -64.41 -22.58
CA ASN A 27 -41.66 -63.99 -23.25
C ASN A 27 -42.89 -63.37 -22.51
N ASN A 28 -43.09 -62.08 -22.85
CA ASN A 28 -44.29 -61.47 -23.50
C ASN A 28 -45.58 -61.03 -22.75
N ASN A 29 -45.90 -59.75 -23.01
CA ASN A 29 -47.20 -59.14 -23.40
C ASN A 29 -48.18 -58.48 -22.39
N ASN A 30 -48.16 -57.13 -22.45
CA ASN A 30 -49.28 -56.20 -22.74
C ASN A 30 -50.38 -55.79 -21.72
N THR A 31 -50.35 -54.47 -21.46
CA THR A 31 -51.45 -53.46 -21.50
C THR A 31 -52.45 -53.26 -20.35
N HIS A 32 -52.48 -51.99 -19.91
CA HIS A 32 -53.59 -51.17 -19.38
C HIS A 32 -54.26 -51.51 -18.03
N THR A 33 -54.02 -50.65 -17.02
CA THR A 33 -55.13 -49.83 -16.46
C THR A 33 -54.68 -48.53 -15.77
N ILE A 34 -55.54 -47.52 -15.95
CA ILE A 34 -55.56 -46.09 -15.59
C ILE A 34 -54.95 -45.66 -14.23
N SER A 35 -54.39 -44.44 -14.23
CA SER A 35 -53.81 -43.73 -13.08
C SER A 35 -54.82 -42.91 -12.25
N ASN A 36 -54.57 -42.81 -10.93
CA ASN A 36 -55.32 -41.94 -10.01
C ASN A 36 -54.87 -40.46 -10.12
N LEU A 37 -55.27 -39.78 -11.20
CA LEU A 37 -55.24 -38.32 -11.32
C LEU A 37 -56.61 -37.72 -10.95
N SER A 38 -56.80 -37.32 -9.68
CA SER A 38 -58.00 -36.54 -9.30
C SER A 38 -57.93 -35.74 -7.98
N ALA A 39 -56.91 -35.90 -7.13
CA ALA A 39 -56.85 -35.23 -5.82
C ALA A 39 -55.77 -34.12 -5.66
N GLY A 40 -54.77 -34.03 -6.56
CA GLY A 40 -53.60 -33.16 -6.37
C GLY A 40 -53.58 -31.82 -7.13
N LEU A 41 -54.61 -31.49 -7.93
CA LEU A 41 -54.53 -30.45 -8.98
C LEU A 41 -55.39 -29.20 -8.74
N LYS A 42 -55.70 -28.84 -7.49
CA LYS A 42 -56.48 -27.62 -7.18
C LYS A 42 -55.88 -26.66 -6.14
N SER A 43 -54.63 -26.87 -5.70
CA SER A 43 -53.96 -26.01 -4.71
C SER A 43 -52.57 -25.51 -5.12
N VAL A 44 -52.15 -25.67 -6.39
CA VAL A 44 -50.80 -25.31 -6.87
C VAL A 44 -50.78 -24.04 -7.74
N SER A 45 -51.93 -23.49 -8.11
CA SER A 45 -52.05 -22.67 -9.34
C SER A 45 -52.26 -21.16 -9.16
N LEU A 46 -51.93 -20.57 -8.00
CA LEU A 46 -52.03 -19.10 -7.80
C LEU A 46 -50.85 -18.52 -7.00
N THR A 47 -50.47 -19.12 -5.88
CA THR A 47 -49.36 -18.63 -5.04
C THR A 47 -48.01 -18.70 -5.75
N ASP A 48 -47.70 -19.82 -6.40
CA ASP A 48 -46.40 -20.03 -7.05
C ASP A 48 -46.23 -19.14 -8.29
N GLN A 49 -47.33 -18.82 -8.99
CA GLN A 49 -47.30 -17.85 -10.10
C GLN A 49 -47.06 -16.44 -9.58
N GLN A 50 -47.77 -16.00 -8.53
CA GLN A 50 -47.54 -14.68 -7.93
C GLN A 50 -46.13 -14.55 -7.31
N GLN A 51 -45.60 -15.59 -6.65
CA GLN A 51 -44.23 -15.56 -6.13
C GLN A 51 -43.19 -15.53 -7.26
N ASN A 52 -43.40 -16.26 -8.36
CA ASN A 52 -42.51 -16.19 -9.52
C ASN A 52 -42.59 -14.82 -10.22
N GLU A 53 -43.76 -14.22 -10.35
CA GLU A 53 -43.90 -12.84 -10.87
C GLU A 53 -43.26 -11.81 -9.96
N VAL A 54 -43.40 -11.92 -8.63
CA VAL A 54 -42.74 -11.02 -7.66
C VAL A 54 -41.23 -11.17 -7.74
N ASN A 55 -40.70 -12.40 -7.80
CA ASN A 55 -39.27 -12.67 -7.96
C ASN A 55 -38.74 -12.16 -9.31
N LEU A 56 -39.50 -12.32 -10.40
CA LEU A 56 -39.11 -11.84 -11.73
C LEU A 56 -39.15 -10.31 -11.81
N ASN A 57 -40.12 -9.66 -11.16
CA ASN A 57 -40.19 -8.20 -11.04
C ASN A 57 -39.08 -7.64 -10.15
N LEU A 58 -38.73 -8.32 -9.05
CA LEU A 58 -37.56 -7.97 -8.23
C LEU A 58 -36.27 -8.10 -9.04
N LEU A 59 -36.09 -9.19 -9.78
CA LEU A 59 -34.93 -9.39 -10.64
C LEU A 59 -34.88 -8.36 -11.78
N GLN A 60 -36.01 -8.02 -12.40
CA GLN A 60 -36.08 -6.96 -13.42
C GLN A 60 -35.79 -5.57 -12.83
N GLN A 61 -36.29 -5.25 -11.63
CA GLN A 61 -35.94 -4.01 -10.94
C GLN A 61 -34.46 -3.96 -10.53
N GLN A 62 -33.87 -5.10 -10.17
CA GLN A 62 -32.46 -5.22 -9.83
C GLN A 62 -31.58 -5.05 -11.07
N LEU A 63 -31.92 -5.72 -12.17
CA LEU A 63 -31.29 -5.54 -13.49
C LEU A 63 -31.48 -4.12 -14.03
N HIS A 64 -32.65 -3.49 -13.86
CA HIS A 64 -32.87 -2.09 -14.23
C HIS A 64 -32.07 -1.12 -13.37
N ARG A 65 -31.90 -1.38 -12.06
CA ARG A 65 -31.00 -0.59 -11.19
C ARG A 65 -29.53 -0.75 -11.60
N GLU A 66 -29.11 -1.97 -11.94
CA GLU A 66 -27.78 -2.24 -12.47
C GLU A 66 -27.55 -1.56 -13.83
N SER A 67 -28.51 -1.62 -14.76
CA SER A 67 -28.44 -0.91 -16.04
C SER A 67 -28.52 0.62 -15.89
N SER A 68 -29.30 1.17 -14.96
CA SER A 68 -29.32 2.61 -14.71
C SER A 68 -28.01 3.10 -14.07
N ASN A 69 -27.37 2.27 -13.24
CA ASN A 69 -26.03 2.55 -12.72
C ASN A 69 -24.95 2.41 -13.81
N GLN A 70 -25.13 1.52 -14.79
CA GLN A 70 -24.24 1.40 -15.96
C GLN A 70 -24.36 2.58 -16.93
N GLN A 71 -25.52 3.26 -16.99
CA GLN A 71 -25.73 4.40 -17.91
C GLN A 71 -24.96 5.66 -17.51
N GLN A 72 -24.55 5.82 -16.25
CA GLN A 72 -23.65 6.90 -15.83
C GLN A 72 -22.21 6.38 -15.77
N GLN A 73 -21.58 6.34 -16.94
CA GLN A 73 -20.20 5.88 -17.12
C GLN A 73 -19.25 6.54 -16.10
N SER A 74 -18.53 5.74 -15.31
CA SER A 74 -17.72 6.25 -14.20
C SER A 74 -16.66 7.24 -14.69
N ARG A 75 -16.36 8.28 -13.91
CA ARG A 75 -15.30 9.25 -14.25
C ARG A 75 -13.92 8.59 -14.42
N ILE A 76 -13.71 7.43 -13.79
CA ILE A 76 -12.49 6.64 -13.92
C ILE A 76 -12.42 6.01 -15.32
N THR A 77 -13.50 5.35 -15.75
CA THR A 77 -13.66 4.86 -17.14
C THR A 77 -13.48 5.97 -18.16
N GLN A 78 -14.07 7.15 -17.93
CA GLN A 78 -13.95 8.31 -18.81
C GLN A 78 -12.49 8.79 -18.91
N PHE A 79 -11.75 8.84 -17.79
CA PHE A 79 -10.32 9.15 -17.81
C PHE A 79 -9.53 8.14 -18.65
N PHE A 80 -9.71 6.83 -18.46
CA PHE A 80 -8.94 5.82 -19.18
C PHE A 80 -9.19 5.83 -20.70
N GLN A 81 -10.36 6.30 -21.14
CA GLN A 81 -10.68 6.53 -22.55
C GLN A 81 -10.12 7.84 -23.12
N ASN A 82 -9.75 8.80 -22.28
CA ASN A 82 -9.34 10.16 -22.68
C ASN A 82 -8.07 10.58 -21.91
N GLN A 83 -7.05 9.71 -21.91
CA GLN A 83 -5.80 9.96 -21.19
C GLN A 83 -4.98 11.08 -21.87
N PRO A 84 -4.25 11.90 -21.09
CA PRO A 84 -3.27 12.84 -21.63
C PRO A 84 -2.22 12.16 -22.51
N ALA A 85 -1.66 12.90 -23.47
CA ALA A 85 -0.57 12.44 -24.33
C ALA A 85 0.83 12.66 -23.69
N GLU A 86 0.92 13.47 -22.65
CA GLU A 86 2.17 13.85 -21.99
C GLU A 86 1.97 14.12 -20.48
N GLY A 87 3.06 14.17 -19.73
CA GLY A 87 3.05 14.35 -18.28
C GLY A 87 2.77 13.05 -17.51
N TYR A 88 2.36 13.20 -16.25
CA TYR A 88 2.01 12.08 -15.37
C TYR A 88 0.62 12.25 -14.77
N THR A 89 -0.09 11.14 -14.56
CA THR A 89 -1.31 11.13 -13.72
C THR A 89 -1.07 10.32 -12.46
N LEU A 90 -1.24 10.97 -11.30
CA LEU A 90 -1.12 10.36 -9.97
C LEU A 90 -2.51 10.03 -9.41
N PHE A 91 -2.82 8.75 -9.27
CA PHE A 91 -3.98 8.30 -8.51
C PHE A 91 -3.66 8.29 -7.01
N SER A 92 -4.46 9.01 -6.22
CA SER A 92 -4.21 9.29 -4.81
C SER A 92 -5.51 9.27 -3.99
N HIS A 93 -5.42 9.56 -2.70
CA HIS A 93 -6.56 9.85 -1.82
C HIS A 93 -6.18 11.03 -0.90
N ARG A 94 -7.14 11.91 -0.59
CA ARG A 94 -6.88 13.20 0.10
C ARG A 94 -6.26 13.06 1.51
N SER A 95 -6.29 11.86 2.07
CA SER A 95 -5.67 11.53 3.37
C SER A 95 -4.60 10.43 3.31
N ALA A 96 -4.11 10.04 2.12
CA ALA A 96 -3.12 8.98 1.97
C ALA A 96 -1.68 9.54 1.99
N PRO A 97 -0.88 9.30 3.06
CA PRO A 97 0.47 9.84 3.14
C PRO A 97 1.38 9.33 2.00
N ASN A 98 1.19 8.08 1.56
CA ASN A 98 1.92 7.51 0.42
C ASN A 98 1.57 8.19 -0.93
N GLY A 99 0.39 8.80 -1.07
CA GLY A 99 0.04 9.58 -2.26
C GLY A 99 0.79 10.90 -2.29
N PHE A 100 0.74 11.65 -1.19
CA PHE A 100 1.54 12.87 -1.02
C PHE A 100 3.05 12.63 -1.10
N LYS A 101 3.53 11.46 -0.68
CA LYS A 101 4.93 11.05 -0.82
C LYS A 101 5.38 11.08 -2.28
N VAL A 102 4.56 10.57 -3.21
CA VAL A 102 4.84 10.62 -4.65
C VAL A 102 4.71 12.05 -5.20
N ALA A 103 3.66 12.79 -4.78
CA ALA A 103 3.46 14.19 -5.20
C ALA A 103 4.63 15.11 -4.81
N ILE A 104 5.28 14.87 -3.65
CA ILE A 104 6.49 15.58 -3.22
C ILE A 104 7.64 15.31 -4.20
N ILE A 105 7.91 14.06 -4.56
CA ILE A 105 9.01 13.72 -5.48
C ILE A 105 8.76 14.31 -6.88
N LEU A 106 7.54 14.20 -7.40
CA LEU A 106 7.15 14.85 -8.67
C LEU A 106 7.37 16.37 -8.62
N SER A 107 6.99 17.02 -7.52
CA SER A 107 7.11 18.48 -7.34
C SER A 107 8.55 18.97 -7.14
N GLU A 108 9.41 18.17 -6.49
CA GLU A 108 10.83 18.48 -6.28
C GLU A 108 11.66 18.26 -7.55
N LEU A 109 11.31 17.24 -8.37
CA LEU A 109 11.89 17.02 -9.70
C LEU A 109 11.26 17.93 -10.78
N ASN A 110 10.33 18.81 -10.42
CA ASN A 110 9.60 19.71 -11.32
C ASN A 110 8.92 18.99 -12.52
N LEU A 111 8.43 17.77 -12.28
CA LEU A 111 7.74 16.96 -13.29
C LEU A 111 6.26 17.36 -13.38
N PRO A 112 5.70 17.56 -14.60
CA PRO A 112 4.31 17.96 -14.75
C PRO A 112 3.36 16.80 -14.46
N PHE A 113 2.49 16.95 -13.45
CA PHE A 113 1.53 15.91 -13.08
C PHE A 113 0.16 16.47 -12.69
N ASN A 114 -0.87 15.65 -12.85
CA ASN A 114 -2.23 15.90 -12.33
C ASN A 114 -2.57 14.82 -11.28
N THR A 115 -3.31 15.19 -10.22
CA THR A 115 -3.74 14.23 -9.18
C THR A 115 -5.21 13.86 -9.31
N ILE A 116 -5.50 12.58 -9.51
CA ILE A 116 -6.85 12.02 -9.40
C ILE A 116 -7.02 11.45 -8.00
N PHE A 117 -7.68 12.21 -7.12
CA PHE A 117 -8.11 11.71 -5.82
C PHE A 117 -9.31 10.78 -5.99
N LEU A 118 -9.13 9.48 -5.73
CA LEU A 118 -10.20 8.47 -5.74
C LEU A 118 -11.12 8.61 -4.52
N ASP A 119 -12.40 8.32 -4.68
CA ASP A 119 -13.37 8.19 -3.59
C ASP A 119 -13.55 6.71 -3.21
N PHE A 120 -13.09 6.37 -2.01
CA PHE A 120 -13.16 5.00 -1.51
C PHE A 120 -14.55 4.58 -1.00
N ASN A 121 -15.44 5.53 -0.70
CA ASN A 121 -16.82 5.26 -0.32
C ASN A 121 -17.65 4.84 -1.53
N ASN A 122 -17.41 5.49 -2.67
CA ASN A 122 -17.98 5.12 -3.96
C ASN A 122 -17.27 3.92 -4.62
N GLY A 123 -16.19 3.42 -4.01
CA GLY A 123 -15.49 2.21 -4.46
C GLY A 123 -14.70 2.38 -5.75
N GLU A 124 -14.32 3.60 -6.14
CA GLU A 124 -13.65 3.90 -7.42
C GLU A 124 -12.31 3.16 -7.61
N GLN A 125 -11.63 2.82 -6.52
CA GLN A 125 -10.44 1.96 -6.51
C GLN A 125 -10.71 0.51 -6.94
N ARG A 126 -11.97 0.14 -7.17
CA ARG A 126 -12.41 -1.16 -7.71
C ARG A 126 -12.88 -1.08 -9.16
N ALA A 127 -12.83 0.09 -9.79
CA ALA A 127 -13.11 0.23 -11.22
C ALA A 127 -12.19 -0.72 -12.01
N PRO A 128 -12.71 -1.56 -12.93
CA PRO A 128 -11.90 -2.57 -13.62
C PRO A 128 -10.65 -2.01 -14.28
N GLU A 129 -10.77 -0.81 -14.87
CA GLU A 129 -9.69 -0.10 -15.55
C GLU A 129 -8.58 0.34 -14.57
N PHE A 130 -8.95 0.76 -13.35
CA PHE A 130 -7.97 1.07 -12.31
C PHE A 130 -7.31 -0.20 -11.75
N VAL A 131 -8.06 -1.28 -11.60
CA VAL A 131 -7.51 -2.57 -11.15
C VAL A 131 -6.53 -3.14 -12.18
N THR A 132 -6.74 -2.89 -13.48
CA THR A 132 -5.78 -3.26 -14.54
C THR A 132 -4.41 -2.59 -14.37
N ILE A 133 -4.36 -1.30 -14.02
CA ILE A 133 -3.09 -0.60 -13.77
C ILE A 133 -2.48 -0.87 -12.38
N ASN A 134 -3.30 -1.36 -11.45
CA ASN A 134 -2.92 -1.58 -10.06
C ASN A 134 -3.73 -2.74 -9.45
N PRO A 135 -3.24 -3.99 -9.55
CA PRO A 135 -3.96 -5.17 -9.06
C PRO A 135 -4.16 -5.18 -7.54
N ASN A 136 -3.40 -4.38 -6.77
CA ASN A 136 -3.58 -4.23 -5.33
C ASN A 136 -4.79 -3.35 -4.96
N ALA A 137 -5.34 -2.56 -5.91
CA ALA A 137 -6.43 -1.62 -5.66
C ALA A 137 -6.14 -0.67 -4.47
N ARG A 138 -4.90 -0.15 -4.39
CA ARG A 138 -4.40 0.74 -3.32
C ARG A 138 -3.56 1.88 -3.88
N VAL A 139 -3.86 3.11 -3.47
CA VAL A 139 -3.08 4.29 -3.87
C VAL A 139 -1.74 4.36 -3.11
N PRO A 140 -0.67 4.91 -3.72
CA PRO A 140 -0.63 5.53 -5.04
C PRO A 140 -0.52 4.53 -6.21
N ALA A 141 -1.01 4.97 -7.36
CA ALA A 141 -0.60 4.48 -8.68
C ALA A 141 -0.25 5.68 -9.57
N LEU A 142 0.75 5.53 -10.42
CA LEU A 142 1.19 6.54 -11.37
C LEU A 142 1.03 6.00 -12.80
N ILE A 143 0.56 6.85 -13.71
CA ILE A 143 0.67 6.63 -15.15
C ILE A 143 1.71 7.62 -15.70
N ASP A 144 2.67 7.11 -16.48
CA ASP A 144 3.58 7.92 -17.29
C ASP A 144 3.07 7.99 -18.74
N HIS A 145 2.52 9.14 -19.12
CA HIS A 145 1.95 9.34 -20.45
C HIS A 145 3.02 9.47 -21.54
N PHE A 146 4.25 9.87 -21.17
CA PHE A 146 5.38 9.91 -22.11
C PHE A 146 5.84 8.51 -22.57
N ASN A 147 5.37 7.46 -21.90
CA ASN A 147 5.88 6.09 -22.05
C ASN A 147 4.73 5.11 -22.26
N GLU A 148 3.92 5.34 -23.29
CA GLU A 148 2.78 4.49 -23.71
C GLU A 148 1.74 4.23 -22.61
N ASN A 149 1.51 5.23 -21.72
CA ASN A 149 0.67 5.10 -20.52
C ASN A 149 1.13 3.99 -19.56
N THR A 150 2.45 3.76 -19.44
CA THR A 150 3.03 2.80 -18.50
C THR A 150 2.56 3.09 -17.07
N SER A 151 1.95 2.09 -16.44
CA SER A 151 1.48 2.15 -15.07
C SER A 151 2.48 1.60 -14.06
N ILE A 152 2.76 2.34 -13.00
CA ILE A 152 3.54 1.88 -11.83
C ILE A 152 2.69 2.01 -10.57
N TRP A 153 2.63 0.95 -9.78
CA TRP A 153 2.02 0.91 -8.44
C TRP A 153 3.08 0.56 -7.39
N GLU A 154 2.73 0.72 -6.11
CA GLU A 154 3.63 0.84 -4.96
C GLU A 154 4.48 2.13 -4.90
N SER A 155 4.38 2.81 -3.76
CA SER A 155 5.01 4.13 -3.57
C SER A 155 6.54 4.12 -3.66
N GLY A 156 7.19 3.02 -3.25
CA GLY A 156 8.64 2.86 -3.40
C GLY A 156 9.06 2.62 -4.85
N ALA A 157 8.31 1.79 -5.58
CA ALA A 157 8.59 1.51 -6.99
C ALA A 157 8.38 2.74 -7.88
N ILE A 158 7.31 3.51 -7.64
CA ILE A 158 7.07 4.79 -8.33
C ILE A 158 8.23 5.77 -8.09
N ILE A 159 8.72 5.87 -6.86
CA ILE A 159 9.84 6.77 -6.51
C ILE A 159 11.13 6.35 -7.22
N LEU A 160 11.49 5.06 -7.15
CA LEU A 160 12.68 4.53 -7.84
C LEU A 160 12.59 4.71 -9.35
N TYR A 161 11.41 4.53 -9.94
CA TYR A 161 11.15 4.79 -11.35
C TYR A 161 11.41 6.26 -11.72
N LEU A 162 10.82 7.20 -10.97
CA LEU A 162 10.92 8.64 -11.25
C LEU A 162 12.37 9.14 -11.21
N VAL A 163 13.14 8.78 -10.18
CA VAL A 163 14.56 9.21 -10.08
C VAL A 163 15.46 8.51 -11.10
N SER A 164 15.20 7.24 -11.41
CA SER A 164 15.97 6.51 -12.43
C SER A 164 15.71 7.06 -13.83
N LYS A 165 14.46 7.41 -14.14
CA LYS A 165 14.07 8.08 -15.39
C LYS A 165 14.69 9.47 -15.47
N TYR A 166 14.59 10.28 -14.41
CA TYR A 166 15.17 11.62 -14.35
C TYR A 166 16.69 11.61 -14.56
N LEU A 167 17.41 10.71 -13.91
CA LEU A 167 18.86 10.52 -14.11
C LEU A 167 19.19 10.10 -15.55
N LYS A 168 18.40 9.17 -16.13
CA LYS A 168 18.59 8.68 -17.50
C LYS A 168 18.35 9.76 -18.56
N GLU A 169 17.38 10.64 -18.35
CA GLU A 169 16.96 11.65 -19.33
C GLU A 169 17.76 12.95 -19.22
N ASN A 170 18.06 13.40 -18.00
CA ASN A 170 18.70 14.69 -17.75
C ASN A 170 20.20 14.59 -17.42
N GLY A 171 20.71 13.39 -17.09
CA GLY A 171 22.07 13.21 -16.57
C GLY A 171 22.26 13.73 -15.13
N GLU A 172 21.18 14.13 -14.46
CA GLU A 172 21.17 14.74 -13.14
C GLU A 172 20.69 13.75 -12.06
N CYS A 173 21.43 13.62 -10.96
CA CYS A 173 21.07 12.77 -9.82
C CYS A 173 20.23 13.51 -8.75
N SER A 174 19.34 14.42 -9.16
CA SER A 174 18.45 15.15 -8.24
C SER A 174 17.65 14.18 -7.36
N LEU A 175 17.78 14.33 -6.04
CA LEU A 175 17.22 13.44 -4.99
C LEU A 175 17.75 11.98 -4.98
N TRP A 176 18.79 11.67 -5.77
CA TRP A 176 19.30 10.33 -6.00
C TRP A 176 20.84 10.32 -6.05
N SER A 177 21.43 9.29 -6.65
CA SER A 177 22.87 9.15 -6.86
C SER A 177 23.16 8.37 -8.15
N ASP A 178 24.30 8.62 -8.78
CA ASP A 178 24.91 7.79 -9.82
C ASP A 178 25.84 6.70 -9.23
N ASN A 179 26.20 6.79 -7.95
CA ASN A 179 27.04 5.84 -7.25
C ASN A 179 26.22 4.66 -6.68
N LEU A 180 26.56 3.44 -7.10
CA LEU A 180 25.85 2.20 -6.70
C LEU A 180 25.79 1.97 -5.17
N ILE A 181 26.86 2.31 -4.44
CA ILE A 181 26.89 2.14 -2.97
C ILE A 181 25.93 3.13 -2.32
N GLU A 182 25.94 4.39 -2.77
CA GLU A 182 25.03 5.41 -2.26
C GLU A 182 23.57 5.09 -2.63
N GLN A 183 23.29 4.65 -3.85
CA GLN A 183 21.98 4.12 -4.26
C GLN A 183 21.49 2.98 -3.34
N SER A 184 22.38 2.08 -2.93
CA SER A 184 22.05 1.00 -2.00
C SER A 184 21.68 1.51 -0.59
N GLN A 185 22.34 2.58 -0.12
CA GLN A 185 22.02 3.23 1.15
C GLN A 185 20.68 3.98 1.09
N ILE A 186 20.43 4.75 0.02
CA ILE A 186 19.14 5.43 -0.20
C ILE A 186 18.01 4.39 -0.29
N SER A 187 18.22 3.30 -1.03
CA SER A 187 17.27 2.20 -1.16
C SER A 187 17.00 1.52 0.19
N SER A 188 18.02 1.30 1.02
CA SER A 188 17.86 0.69 2.34
C SER A 188 16.91 1.51 3.23
N TRP A 189 17.07 2.84 3.27
CA TRP A 189 16.16 3.73 3.99
C TRP A 189 14.77 3.80 3.36
N LEU A 190 14.66 3.79 2.02
CA LEU A 190 13.37 3.76 1.32
C LEU A 190 12.58 2.48 1.64
N PHE A 191 13.23 1.32 1.64
CA PHE A 191 12.60 0.04 2.00
C PHE A 191 12.30 -0.07 3.49
N PHE A 192 13.16 0.47 4.37
CA PHE A 192 12.86 0.60 5.80
C PHE A 192 11.60 1.45 6.04
N GLN A 193 11.44 2.55 5.28
CA GLN A 193 10.25 3.39 5.32
C GLN A 193 9.00 2.62 4.86
N THR A 194 9.04 2.00 3.68
CA THR A 194 7.85 1.40 3.06
C THR A 194 7.40 0.10 3.73
N SER A 195 8.31 -0.65 4.35
CA SER A 195 8.01 -1.94 5.00
C SER A 195 7.94 -1.89 6.53
N GLY A 196 8.73 -1.03 7.18
CA GLY A 196 8.83 -0.97 8.65
C GLY A 196 8.16 0.27 9.28
N HIS A 197 8.23 1.44 8.63
CA HIS A 197 7.66 2.68 9.18
C HIS A 197 6.17 2.82 8.85
N ALA A 198 5.85 2.96 7.56
CA ALA A 198 4.48 3.21 7.11
C ALA A 198 3.47 2.12 7.52
N PRO A 199 3.77 0.80 7.40
CA PRO A 199 2.81 -0.23 7.78
C PRO A 199 2.52 -0.27 9.27
N MET A 200 3.52 0.00 10.13
CA MET A 200 3.37 -0.01 11.59
C MET A 200 2.58 1.20 12.08
N ILE A 201 2.79 2.39 11.50
CA ILE A 201 1.93 3.56 11.75
C ILE A 201 0.48 3.26 11.32
N GLY A 202 0.31 2.58 10.18
CA GLY A 202 -1.00 2.12 9.71
C GLY A 202 -1.72 1.21 10.72
N GLN A 203 -1.00 0.25 11.33
CA GLN A 203 -1.58 -0.63 12.34
C GLN A 203 -1.91 0.12 13.64
N ALA A 204 -1.01 1.00 14.11
CA ALA A 204 -1.25 1.82 15.29
C ALA A 204 -2.50 2.71 15.12
N LEU A 205 -2.67 3.34 13.96
CA LEU A 205 -3.88 4.09 13.61
C LEU A 205 -5.12 3.20 13.55
N HIS A 206 -5.03 1.99 12.98
CA HIS A 206 -6.16 1.07 12.90
C HIS A 206 -6.66 0.64 14.28
N PHE A 207 -5.79 0.10 15.14
CA PHE A 207 -6.19 -0.37 16.48
C PHE A 207 -6.62 0.77 17.42
N ARG A 208 -6.16 2.01 17.17
CA ARG A 208 -6.53 3.20 17.97
C ARG A 208 -7.86 3.83 17.57
N TYR A 209 -8.28 3.73 16.30
CA TYR A 209 -9.41 4.50 15.77
C TYR A 209 -10.47 3.71 14.98
N PHE A 210 -10.11 2.59 14.37
CA PHE A 210 -10.93 1.94 13.34
C PHE A 210 -11.21 0.45 13.57
N HIS A 211 -10.53 -0.18 14.53
CA HIS A 211 -10.79 -1.57 14.92
C HIS A 211 -12.14 -1.68 15.65
N SER A 212 -12.86 -2.79 15.46
CA SER A 212 -14.25 -2.96 15.93
C SER A 212 -14.41 -3.05 17.45
N CYS A 213 -13.32 -3.29 18.18
CA CYS A 213 -13.26 -3.24 19.64
C CYS A 213 -11.89 -2.68 20.11
N PRO A 214 -11.81 -2.06 21.31
CA PRO A 214 -10.53 -1.60 21.86
C PRO A 214 -9.62 -2.78 22.22
N VAL A 215 -8.37 -2.76 21.75
CA VAL A 215 -7.33 -3.75 22.09
C VAL A 215 -6.06 -3.02 22.55
N PRO A 216 -5.93 -2.65 23.84
CA PRO A 216 -4.85 -1.80 24.32
C PRO A 216 -3.44 -2.33 24.01
N SER A 217 -3.22 -3.64 24.18
CA SER A 217 -1.93 -4.28 23.88
C SER A 217 -1.54 -4.24 22.40
N ALA A 218 -2.51 -4.16 21.48
CA ALA A 218 -2.24 -3.96 20.06
C ALA A 218 -1.85 -2.50 19.77
N VAL A 219 -2.55 -1.54 20.38
CA VAL A 219 -2.21 -0.11 20.28
C VAL A 219 -0.80 0.16 20.81
N GLU A 220 -0.48 -0.36 21.98
CA GLU A 220 0.86 -0.30 22.60
C GLU A 220 1.93 -0.91 21.68
N ARG A 221 1.76 -2.18 21.29
CA ARG A 221 2.68 -2.91 20.40
C ARG A 221 3.07 -2.12 19.15
N TYR A 222 2.11 -1.54 18.44
CA TYR A 222 2.41 -0.81 17.20
C TYR A 222 2.91 0.61 17.46
N THR A 223 2.48 1.27 18.55
CA THR A 223 3.01 2.60 18.90
C THR A 223 4.49 2.50 19.31
N ASP A 224 4.86 1.48 20.07
CA ASP A 224 6.23 1.27 20.52
C ASP A 224 7.14 0.77 19.40
N GLU A 225 6.64 -0.03 18.45
CA GLU A 225 7.39 -0.35 17.23
C GLU A 225 7.64 0.91 16.39
N VAL A 226 6.68 1.83 16.28
CA VAL A 226 6.90 3.11 15.60
C VAL A 226 7.92 3.99 16.35
N ARG A 227 7.91 4.01 17.69
CA ARG A 227 8.98 4.66 18.48
C ARG A 227 10.34 4.03 18.23
N ARG A 228 10.43 2.69 18.21
CA ARG A 228 11.68 1.96 17.90
C ARG A 228 12.20 2.32 16.51
N VAL A 229 11.31 2.40 15.51
CA VAL A 229 11.64 2.81 14.14
C VAL A 229 12.14 4.25 14.10
N TYR A 230 11.48 5.20 14.78
CA TYR A 230 12.01 6.57 14.88
C TYR A 230 13.34 6.66 15.63
N GLY A 231 13.57 5.81 16.64
CA GLY A 231 14.86 5.73 17.33
C GLY A 231 16.03 5.39 16.38
N VAL A 232 15.79 4.54 15.38
CA VAL A 232 16.79 4.23 14.33
C VAL A 232 17.07 5.46 13.45
N VAL A 233 16.03 6.23 13.09
CA VAL A 233 16.19 7.46 12.28
C VAL A 233 16.87 8.56 13.08
N GLU A 234 16.47 8.76 14.34
CA GLU A 234 17.04 9.73 15.26
C GLU A 234 18.53 9.48 15.50
N MET A 235 18.92 8.23 15.76
CA MET A 235 20.31 7.83 15.95
C MET A 235 21.15 8.11 14.69
N ALA A 236 20.66 7.73 13.51
CA ALA A 236 21.37 7.99 12.26
C ALA A 236 21.53 9.50 11.96
N LEU A 237 20.52 10.32 12.26
CA LEU A 237 20.62 11.78 12.09
C LEU A 237 21.53 12.43 13.15
N ALA A 238 21.56 11.89 14.38
CA ALA A 238 22.47 12.32 15.43
C ALA A 238 23.94 12.03 15.08
N GLU A 239 24.24 10.83 14.58
CA GLU A 239 25.58 10.45 14.07
C GLU A 239 26.03 11.39 12.93
N ARG A 240 25.13 11.69 11.98
CA ARG A 240 25.39 12.67 10.91
C ARG A 240 25.67 14.07 11.44
N ARG A 241 24.96 14.51 12.49
CA ARG A 241 25.21 15.81 13.13
C ARG A 241 26.53 15.84 13.89
N GLU A 242 26.87 14.77 14.58
CA GLU A 242 28.13 14.66 15.31
C GLU A 242 29.32 14.78 14.35
N ALA A 243 29.31 14.00 13.25
CA ALA A 243 30.31 14.10 12.18
C ALA A 243 30.38 15.52 11.58
N LEU A 244 29.25 16.10 11.18
CA LEU A 244 29.18 17.45 10.62
C LEU A 244 29.78 18.51 11.57
N ILE A 245 29.52 18.40 12.88
CA ILE A 245 30.06 19.34 13.86
C ILE A 245 31.58 19.17 14.02
N MET A 246 32.08 17.93 14.06
CA MET A 246 33.52 17.66 14.19
C MET A 246 34.31 18.11 12.95
N ASP A 247 33.79 17.86 11.76
CA ASP A 247 34.43 18.24 10.49
C ASP A 247 34.49 19.78 10.30
N LEU A 248 33.49 20.51 10.81
CA LEU A 248 33.40 21.97 10.67
C LEU A 248 33.95 22.78 11.87
N ASP A 249 34.26 22.12 12.99
CA ASP A 249 34.76 22.70 14.25
C ASP A 249 35.90 21.83 14.83
N VAL A 250 36.88 21.50 13.98
CA VAL A 250 37.99 20.57 14.26
C VAL A 250 38.76 20.92 15.54
N GLU A 251 38.92 22.21 15.85
CA GLU A 251 39.60 22.70 17.06
C GLU A 251 38.88 22.27 18.36
N ASN A 252 37.55 22.12 18.32
CA ASN A 252 36.72 21.73 19.46
C ASN A 252 36.21 20.28 19.37
N ALA A 253 36.50 19.55 18.29
CA ALA A 253 36.02 18.19 18.04
C ALA A 253 36.25 17.22 19.21
N ALA A 254 37.41 17.30 19.88
CA ALA A 254 37.74 16.48 21.04
C ALA A 254 36.85 16.74 22.27
N ALA A 255 36.32 17.96 22.43
CA ALA A 255 35.41 18.30 23.53
C ALA A 255 33.97 17.81 23.25
N TYR A 256 33.55 17.84 21.98
CA TYR A 256 32.27 17.25 21.57
C TYR A 256 32.29 15.72 21.68
N SER A 257 33.33 15.04 21.17
CA SER A 257 33.42 13.56 21.19
C SER A 257 33.56 12.98 22.60
N ALA A 258 34.23 13.71 23.50
CA ALA A 258 34.32 13.35 24.92
C ALA A 258 33.04 13.67 25.72
N GLY A 259 32.04 14.30 25.11
CA GLY A 259 30.81 14.76 25.77
C GLY A 259 31.02 15.86 26.82
N THR A 260 32.20 16.49 26.87
CA THR A 260 32.50 17.57 27.82
C THR A 260 31.89 18.91 27.38
N THR A 261 31.71 19.09 26.07
CA THR A 261 30.90 20.18 25.49
C THR A 261 29.66 19.59 24.80
N PRO A 262 28.44 19.96 25.20
CA PRO A 262 27.22 19.55 24.50
C PRO A 262 27.21 20.02 23.05
N LEU A 263 26.82 19.14 22.11
CA LEU A 263 26.67 19.48 20.68
C LEU A 263 25.77 20.71 20.44
N SER A 264 24.83 20.98 21.35
CA SER A 264 23.94 22.16 21.32
C SER A 264 24.64 23.51 21.45
N GLN A 265 25.92 23.54 21.83
CA GLN A 265 26.74 24.76 21.82
C GLN A 265 27.39 25.02 20.46
N SER A 266 27.43 24.03 19.55
CA SER A 266 28.03 24.22 18.23
C SER A 266 27.19 25.19 17.39
N ARG A 267 27.88 26.11 16.70
CA ARG A 267 27.25 27.03 15.73
C ARG A 267 26.57 26.31 14.55
N TYR A 268 26.89 25.03 14.34
CA TYR A 268 26.30 24.18 13.30
C TYR A 268 25.22 23.22 13.83
N PHE A 269 24.83 23.33 15.11
CA PHE A 269 23.86 22.41 15.73
C PHE A 269 22.47 22.39 15.07
N ASP A 270 22.10 23.47 14.37
CA ASP A 270 20.86 23.53 13.58
C ASP A 270 21.08 23.35 12.07
N TYR A 271 22.30 23.11 11.57
CA TYR A 271 22.49 22.85 10.14
C TYR A 271 21.71 21.60 9.68
N PRO A 272 21.19 21.59 8.44
CA PRO A 272 20.48 20.43 7.90
C PRO A 272 21.45 19.25 7.76
N VAL A 273 21.03 18.09 8.26
CA VAL A 273 21.68 16.78 8.07
C VAL A 273 20.71 15.87 7.33
N TRP A 274 21.24 14.90 6.59
CA TRP A 274 20.46 14.01 5.73
C TRP A 274 20.91 12.56 5.93
N LEU A 275 20.03 11.60 5.65
CA LEU A 275 20.32 10.18 5.91
C LEU A 275 21.51 9.66 5.08
N VAL A 276 21.63 10.15 3.84
CA VAL A 276 22.64 9.72 2.86
C VAL A 276 23.16 10.92 2.07
N GLY A 277 24.49 10.99 1.87
CA GLY A 277 25.07 11.84 0.83
C GLY A 277 25.07 13.35 1.09
N ASP A 278 24.89 13.75 2.35
CA ASP A 278 24.87 15.14 2.84
C ASP A 278 23.93 16.09 2.07
N ARG A 279 22.93 15.51 1.39
CA ARG A 279 21.89 16.21 0.61
C ARG A 279 20.55 15.52 0.78
N ALA A 280 19.46 16.26 0.55
CA ALA A 280 18.12 15.67 0.57
C ALA A 280 17.95 14.66 -0.56
N THR A 281 17.58 13.42 -0.23
CA THR A 281 17.29 12.36 -1.19
C THR A 281 15.85 11.86 -1.05
N VAL A 282 15.44 10.94 -1.92
CA VAL A 282 14.17 10.22 -1.77
C VAL A 282 14.10 9.36 -0.50
N ALA A 283 15.23 9.00 0.11
CA ALA A 283 15.23 8.37 1.43
C ALA A 283 14.63 9.31 2.47
N ASP A 284 15.00 10.60 2.43
CA ASP A 284 14.54 11.59 3.41
C ASP A 284 13.09 12.00 3.18
N LEU A 285 12.79 12.45 1.96
CA LEU A 285 11.46 12.97 1.59
C LEU A 285 10.35 11.93 1.77
N SER A 286 10.70 10.64 1.75
CA SER A 286 9.76 9.55 2.00
C SER A 286 9.10 9.59 3.37
N PHE A 287 9.78 10.09 4.41
CA PHE A 287 9.25 10.12 5.77
C PHE A 287 8.27 11.28 5.99
N VAL A 288 8.40 12.38 5.25
CA VAL A 288 7.67 13.65 5.50
C VAL A 288 6.16 13.48 5.69
N PRO A 289 5.40 12.80 4.80
CA PRO A 289 3.95 12.69 4.97
C PRO A 289 3.53 11.86 6.18
N TRP A 290 4.41 10.95 6.62
CA TRP A 290 4.18 10.08 7.77
C TRP A 290 4.57 10.76 9.09
N ASN A 291 5.66 11.54 9.10
CA ASN A 291 6.06 12.38 10.24
C ASN A 291 4.94 13.38 10.63
N ASN A 292 4.16 13.83 9.66
CA ASN A 292 3.03 14.74 9.84
C ASN A 292 1.75 14.10 10.41
N VAL A 293 1.72 12.79 10.71
CA VAL A 293 0.51 12.09 11.22
C VAL A 293 0.74 11.19 12.45
N VAL A 294 1.96 11.10 12.99
CA VAL A 294 2.27 10.24 14.16
C VAL A 294 1.93 10.86 15.50
N ASP A 295 1.68 12.17 15.54
CA ASP A 295 1.06 12.86 16.67
C ASP A 295 -0.31 12.22 17.03
N ARG A 296 -1.06 11.77 16.02
CA ARG A 296 -2.33 11.06 16.17
C ARG A 296 -2.22 9.76 16.96
N ILE A 297 -1.07 9.08 16.94
CA ILE A 297 -0.82 7.89 17.77
C ILE A 297 -0.12 8.21 19.10
N GLY A 298 0.05 9.50 19.42
CA GLY A 298 0.64 9.96 20.67
C GLY A 298 2.17 9.99 20.67
N ILE A 299 2.79 10.15 19.50
CA ILE A 299 4.24 10.36 19.36
C ILE A 299 4.51 11.84 19.06
N ASN A 300 5.23 12.51 19.95
CA ASN A 300 5.61 13.91 19.84
C ASN A 300 7.06 14.02 19.37
N LEU A 301 7.27 14.10 18.04
CA LEU A 301 8.59 14.18 17.43
C LEU A 301 9.47 15.30 18.03
N LYS A 302 8.89 16.45 18.42
CA LYS A 302 9.67 17.56 19.02
C LYS A 302 10.32 17.18 20.36
N VAL A 303 9.70 16.28 21.12
CA VAL A 303 10.11 15.91 22.48
C VAL A 303 10.84 14.58 22.49
N GLU A 304 10.34 13.59 21.74
CA GLU A 304 10.90 12.23 21.71
C GLU A 304 12.07 12.08 20.72
N PHE A 305 12.10 12.86 19.62
CA PHE A 305 13.07 12.70 18.52
C PHE A 305 13.54 14.07 17.96
N PRO A 306 14.37 14.83 18.72
CA PRO A 306 14.79 16.18 18.35
C PRO A 306 15.44 16.33 16.97
N GLU A 307 16.24 15.37 16.52
CA GLU A 307 16.89 15.41 15.20
C GLU A 307 15.91 15.12 14.07
N VAL A 308 15.04 14.13 14.23
CA VAL A 308 13.91 13.89 13.31
C VAL A 308 13.03 15.13 13.20
N TYR A 309 12.81 15.87 14.30
CA TYR A 309 12.04 17.12 14.29
C TYR A 309 12.72 18.25 13.50
N LYS A 310 14.03 18.47 13.68
CA LYS A 310 14.81 19.43 12.88
C LYS A 310 14.77 19.07 11.40
N TRP A 311 15.09 17.81 11.07
CA TRP A 311 15.12 17.26 9.72
C TRP A 311 13.77 17.39 9.01
N THR A 312 12.67 17.00 9.68
CA THR A 312 11.31 17.19 9.17
C THR A 312 11.01 18.66 8.90
N LYS A 313 11.41 19.57 9.79
CA LYS A 313 11.26 21.02 9.58
C LYS A 313 12.04 21.53 8.37
N TYR A 314 13.23 21.02 8.10
CA TYR A 314 13.99 21.39 6.90
C TYR A 314 13.28 20.95 5.63
N MET A 315 12.75 19.74 5.58
CA MET A 315 11.96 19.27 4.44
C MET A 315 10.64 20.04 4.27
N MET A 316 9.89 20.27 5.34
CA MET A 316 8.62 20.99 5.32
C MET A 316 8.73 22.48 4.94
N ARG A 317 9.94 23.05 4.96
CA ARG A 317 10.22 24.42 4.47
C ARG A 317 10.48 24.50 2.96
N ARG A 318 10.69 23.36 2.28
CA ARG A 318 11.01 23.34 0.85
C ARG A 318 9.78 23.76 0.03
N PRO A 319 9.91 24.72 -0.92
CA PRO A 319 8.75 25.21 -1.69
C PRO A 319 7.99 24.11 -2.45
N ALA A 320 8.70 23.10 -2.97
CA ALA A 320 8.08 21.97 -3.67
C ALA A 320 7.29 21.05 -2.72
N VAL A 321 7.83 20.72 -1.54
CA VAL A 321 7.08 20.02 -0.48
C VAL A 321 5.81 20.79 -0.08
N ILE A 322 5.93 22.12 0.10
CA ILE A 322 4.78 22.98 0.45
C ILE A 322 3.71 22.97 -0.65
N ARG A 323 4.09 23.00 -1.93
CA ARG A 323 3.14 22.88 -3.05
C ARG A 323 2.46 21.51 -3.06
N ALA A 324 3.24 20.43 -3.03
CA ALA A 324 2.74 19.06 -3.08
C ALA A 324 1.71 18.75 -1.98
N LEU A 325 1.95 19.26 -0.76
CA LEU A 325 1.09 19.02 0.39
C LEU A 325 -0.21 19.83 0.40
N ARG A 326 -0.43 20.76 -0.54
CA ARG A 326 -1.74 21.40 -0.72
C ARG A 326 -2.76 20.43 -1.34
N GLY A 327 -2.30 19.51 -2.17
CA GLY A 327 -3.18 18.63 -2.95
C GLY A 327 -3.97 19.38 -4.01
N ASP A 328 -3.34 20.42 -4.58
CA ASP A 328 -3.76 21.15 -5.78
C ASP A 328 -3.67 20.23 -7.04
#